data_AF-Q5YZJ4-F1
#
_entry.id   AF-Q5YZJ4-F1
#
_cell.length_a   1.000
_cell.length_b   1.000
_cell.length_c   1.000
_cell.angle_alpha   90.00
_cell.angle_beta   90.00
_cell.angle_gamma   90.00
#
_symmetry.space_group_name_H-M   'P 1'
#
loop_
_entity.id
_entity.type
_entity.pdbx_description
1 polymer ?
#
loop_
_entity_poly.entity_id
_entity_poly.type
_entity_poly.pdbx_seq_one_letter_code
_entity_poly.pdbx_strand_id
1 'polypeptide(L)'
;MANAWAAQGNTYSLHTGDPGAAGTANEATGGGYSRQNTTWGSASAGTVTGSQITFTVVAGSYTHMCRWNGSTLLNVFDTTDATVNPAGEVKVTPSYTYTGD
;
A
#
# COMPACT_ATOMS: atom_id res chain seq x y z
N MET A 1 -15.67 -4.29 -12.82
CA MET A 1 -14.46 -5.01 -12.38
C MET A 1 -13.61 -4.23 -11.39
N ALA A 2 -13.26 -2.96 -11.63
CA ALA A 2 -12.48 -2.17 -10.67
C ALA A 2 -13.10 -2.04 -9.25
N ASN A 3 -14.42 -1.80 -9.15
CA ASN A 3 -15.10 -1.82 -7.84
C ASN A 3 -15.01 -3.18 -7.12
N ALA A 4 -15.11 -4.28 -7.87
CA ALA A 4 -14.98 -5.62 -7.30
C ALA A 4 -13.56 -5.89 -6.81
N TRP A 5 -12.54 -5.42 -7.53
CA TRP A 5 -11.16 -5.45 -7.08
C TRP A 5 -10.96 -4.63 -5.80
N ALA A 6 -11.50 -3.41 -5.74
CA ALA A 6 -11.43 -2.53 -4.56
C ALA A 6 -12.06 -3.15 -3.31
N ALA A 7 -13.18 -3.87 -3.46
CA ALA A 7 -13.87 -4.53 -2.36
C ALA A 7 -13.08 -5.68 -1.69
N GLN A 8 -12.01 -6.19 -2.33
CA GLN A 8 -11.26 -7.34 -1.80
C GLN A 8 -10.43 -7.00 -0.55
N GLY A 9 -10.01 -5.74 -0.37
CA GLY A 9 -9.15 -5.34 0.74
C GLY A 9 -8.73 -3.87 0.67
N ASN A 10 -8.40 -3.28 1.80
CA ASN A 10 -8.09 -1.85 1.86
C ASN A 10 -6.96 -1.50 2.82
N THR A 11 -6.34 -2.48 3.46
CA THR A 11 -5.20 -2.27 4.35
C THR A 11 -3.91 -2.41 3.56
N TYR A 12 -2.97 -1.49 3.82
CA TYR A 12 -1.67 -1.44 3.19
C TYR A 12 -0.55 -1.44 4.22
N SER A 13 0.51 -2.19 3.95
CA SER A 13 1.78 -2.12 4.67
C SER A 13 2.88 -1.53 3.78
N LEU A 14 3.89 -0.94 4.41
CA LEU A 14 5.07 -0.39 3.76
C LEU A 14 6.29 -1.22 4.17
N HIS A 15 7.22 -1.44 3.25
CA HIS A 15 8.34 -2.34 3.45
C HIS A 15 9.66 -1.72 3.00
N THR A 16 10.74 -2.05 3.70
CA THR A 16 12.11 -1.57 3.41
C THR A 16 12.86 -2.45 2.40
N GLY A 17 12.25 -3.54 1.96
CA GLY A 17 12.76 -4.51 1.00
C GLY A 17 11.65 -5.48 0.57
N ASP A 18 12.01 -6.51 -0.21
CA ASP A 18 11.06 -7.50 -0.72
C ASP A 18 10.27 -8.18 0.43
N PRO A 19 8.93 -8.11 0.44
CA PRO A 19 8.08 -8.73 1.47
C PRO A 19 8.01 -10.26 1.42
N GLY A 20 8.46 -10.87 0.32
CA GLY A 20 8.35 -12.29 0.03
C GLY A 20 6.91 -12.75 -0.22
N ALA A 21 6.74 -14.03 -0.52
CA ALA A 21 5.44 -14.61 -0.90
C ALA A 21 4.36 -14.52 0.20
N ALA A 22 4.76 -14.43 1.47
CA ALA A 22 3.85 -14.26 2.60
C ALA A 22 3.59 -12.79 2.94
N GLY A 23 4.33 -11.84 2.35
CA GLY A 23 4.17 -10.41 2.60
C GLY A 23 4.62 -9.94 3.98
N THR A 24 5.31 -10.78 4.75
CA THR A 24 5.66 -10.51 6.15
C THR A 24 7.12 -10.11 6.37
N ALA A 25 7.99 -10.31 5.37
CA ALA A 25 9.38 -9.89 5.48
C ALA A 25 9.50 -8.37 5.33
N ASN A 26 10.51 -7.78 5.97
CA ASN A 26 10.90 -6.38 5.77
C ASN A 26 9.79 -5.33 5.95
N GLU A 27 8.70 -5.65 6.67
CA GLU A 27 7.68 -4.65 7.00
C GLU A 27 8.31 -3.54 7.87
N ALA A 28 7.97 -2.29 7.57
CA ALA A 28 8.48 -1.14 8.30
C ALA A 28 8.13 -1.24 9.79
N THR A 29 8.99 -0.68 10.64
CA THR A 29 8.80 -0.64 12.09
C THR A 29 9.34 0.67 12.67
N GLY A 30 8.91 1.00 13.89
CA GLY A 30 9.33 2.23 14.58
C GLY A 30 8.66 3.50 14.05
N GLY A 31 8.99 4.65 14.62
CA GLY A 31 8.53 5.96 14.14
C GLY A 31 7.01 6.19 14.20
N GLY A 32 6.25 5.34 14.90
CA GLY A 32 4.78 5.38 14.89
C GLY A 32 4.14 4.62 13.72
N TYR A 33 4.92 3.85 12.98
CA TYR A 33 4.42 3.05 11.86
C TYR A 33 3.28 2.12 12.28
N SER A 34 2.25 2.11 11.45
CA SER A 34 1.15 1.15 11.46
C SER A 34 0.65 0.97 10.04
N ARG A 35 0.09 -0.21 9.73
CA ARG A 35 -0.61 -0.44 8.47
C ARG A 35 -1.75 0.57 8.32
N GLN A 36 -1.92 1.10 7.12
CA GLN A 36 -2.90 2.15 6.84
C GLN A 36 -4.06 1.62 6.02
N ASN A 37 -5.26 2.15 6.26
CA ASN A 37 -6.45 1.80 5.50
C ASN A 37 -6.80 2.91 4.52
N THR A 38 -7.04 2.54 3.26
CA THR A 38 -7.65 3.44 2.29
C THR A 38 -9.18 3.29 2.30
N THR A 39 -9.89 4.33 1.90
CA THR A 39 -11.30 4.25 1.51
C THR A 39 -11.38 4.32 0.00
N TRP A 40 -11.96 3.31 -0.63
CA TRP A 40 -12.13 3.28 -2.09
C TRP A 40 -13.31 4.13 -2.53
N GLY A 41 -13.08 5.00 -3.51
CA GLY A 41 -14.15 5.70 -4.21
C GLY A 41 -14.94 4.78 -5.15
N SER A 42 -15.88 5.36 -5.89
CA SER A 42 -16.54 4.65 -6.98
C SER A 42 -15.65 4.63 -8.22
N ALA A 43 -15.56 3.48 -8.88
CA ALA A 43 -14.85 3.37 -10.15
C ALA A 43 -15.49 4.25 -11.24
N SER A 44 -14.63 4.90 -12.03
CA SER A 44 -15.01 5.67 -13.21
C SER A 44 -14.05 5.32 -14.34
N ALA A 45 -14.56 5.12 -15.56
CA ALA A 45 -13.78 4.71 -16.73
C ALA A 45 -12.85 3.50 -16.49
N GLY A 46 -13.28 2.54 -15.66
CA GLY A 46 -12.47 1.36 -15.32
C GLY A 46 -11.42 1.59 -14.23
N THR A 47 -11.26 2.81 -13.72
CA THR A 47 -10.32 3.15 -12.65
C THR A 47 -11.04 3.38 -11.32
N VAL A 48 -10.51 2.79 -10.25
CA VAL A 48 -10.90 3.08 -8.86
C VAL A 48 -9.72 3.70 -8.13
N THR A 49 -9.96 4.79 -7.40
CA THR A 49 -8.94 5.50 -6.61
C THR A 49 -9.33 5.49 -5.14
N GLY A 50 -8.35 5.21 -4.28
CA GLY A 50 -8.50 5.23 -2.84
C GLY A 50 -8.18 6.60 -2.25
N SER A 51 -8.59 6.82 -1.00
CA SER A 51 -8.09 7.95 -0.20
C SER A 51 -6.58 7.84 0.02
N GLN A 52 -5.92 9.00 0.15
CA GLN A 52 -4.51 9.03 0.56
C GLN A 52 -4.34 8.35 1.91
N ILE A 53 -3.29 7.53 2.01
CA ILE A 53 -2.80 6.93 3.24
C ILE A 53 -1.44 7.55 3.58
N THR A 54 -1.16 7.70 4.87
CA THR A 54 0.07 8.32 5.38
C THR A 54 0.72 7.38 6.38
N PHE A 55 1.95 6.95 6.09
CA PHE A 55 2.77 6.17 7.01
C PHE A 55 3.75 7.11 7.71
N THR A 56 3.69 7.21 9.03
CA THR A 56 4.77 7.81 9.82
C THR A 56 5.88 6.79 10.00
N VAL A 57 7.11 7.14 9.64
CA VAL A 57 8.22 6.20 9.56
C VAL A 57 9.55 6.80 10.01
N VAL A 58 10.47 5.94 10.42
CA VAL A 58 11.86 6.34 10.69
C VAL A 58 12.61 6.65 9.39
N ALA A 59 13.79 7.25 9.51
CA ALA A 59 14.66 7.46 8.36
C ALA A 59 15.04 6.10 7.73
N GLY A 60 14.99 6.00 6.39
CA GLY A 60 15.22 4.76 5.67
C GLY A 60 14.73 4.80 4.23
N SER A 61 14.96 3.70 3.51
CA SER A 61 14.42 3.48 2.17
C SER A 61 13.26 2.50 2.23
N TYR A 62 12.15 2.84 1.57
CA TYR A 62 10.94 2.04 1.48
C TYR A 62 10.65 1.75 0.03
N THR A 63 10.63 0.47 -0.32
CA THR A 63 10.72 0.00 -1.70
C THR A 63 9.49 -0.79 -2.12
N HIS A 64 8.79 -1.41 -1.15
CA HIS A 64 7.64 -2.26 -1.44
C HIS A 64 6.42 -1.91 -0.60
N MET A 65 5.26 -2.33 -1.09
CA MET A 65 4.01 -2.29 -0.34
C MET A 65 3.26 -3.62 -0.48
N CYS A 66 2.48 -3.98 0.53
CA CYS A 66 1.52 -5.07 0.41
C CYS A 66 0.09 -4.58 0.63
N ARG A 67 -0.87 -5.20 -0.05
CA ARG A 67 -2.31 -5.02 0.20
C ARG A 67 -2.90 -6.26 0.86
N TRP A 68 -3.79 -6.02 1.82
CA TRP A 68 -4.34 -7.04 2.70
C TRP A 68 -5.86 -7.02 2.78
N ASN A 69 -6.44 -8.18 3.07
CA ASN A 69 -7.78 -8.37 3.60
C ASN A 69 -7.68 -8.98 5.00
N GLY A 70 -7.74 -8.16 6.05
CA GLY A 70 -7.38 -8.59 7.39
C GLY A 70 -5.93 -9.08 7.43
N SER A 71 -5.72 -10.35 7.79
CA SER A 71 -4.41 -11.00 7.80
C SER A 71 -4.04 -11.68 6.47
N THR A 72 -4.97 -11.74 5.51
CA THR A 72 -4.73 -12.39 4.21
C THR A 72 -4.03 -11.43 3.25
N LEU A 73 -2.86 -11.81 2.76
CA LEU A 73 -2.15 -11.08 1.71
C LEU A 73 -2.91 -11.19 0.39
N LEU A 74 -3.07 -10.07 -0.32
CA LEU A 74 -3.65 -10.03 -1.67
C LEU A 74 -2.60 -9.76 -2.74
N ASN A 75 -1.74 -8.77 -2.50
CA ASN A 75 -0.79 -8.29 -3.49
C ASN A 75 0.50 -7.81 -2.83
N VAL A 76 1.61 -7.99 -3.54
CA VAL A 76 2.91 -7.34 -3.29
C VAL A 76 3.17 -6.39 -4.45
N PHE A 77 3.59 -5.17 -4.13
CA PHE A 77 3.94 -4.14 -5.10
C PHE A 77 5.39 -3.76 -4.90
N ASP A 78 6.18 -3.84 -5.97
CA ASP A 78 7.43 -3.11 -6.10
C ASP A 78 7.08 -1.66 -6.49
N THR A 79 7.39 -0.72 -5.60
CA THR A 79 6.99 0.68 -5.72
C THR A 79 8.21 1.54 -5.98
N THR A 80 8.02 2.74 -6.53
CA THR A 80 9.12 3.70 -6.59
C THR A 80 9.69 3.93 -5.19
N ASP A 81 10.99 3.67 -5.04
CA ASP A 81 11.70 3.83 -3.77
C ASP A 81 11.50 5.22 -3.16
N ALA A 82 11.04 5.23 -1.91
CA ALA A 82 10.93 6.43 -1.09
C ALA A 82 12.07 6.45 -0.06
N THR A 83 12.96 7.44 -0.15
CA THR A 83 13.98 7.70 0.89
C THR A 83 13.50 8.80 1.82
N VAL A 84 13.45 8.50 3.11
CA VAL A 84 13.05 9.40 4.19
C VAL A 84 14.27 9.71 5.05
N ASN A 85 14.66 10.98 5.17
CA ASN A 85 15.71 11.43 6.09
C ASN A 85 15.55 12.94 6.40
N PRO A 86 15.32 13.35 7.66
CA PRO A 86 15.15 12.54 8.88
C PRO A 86 13.83 11.75 8.88
N ALA A 87 13.47 11.13 10.01
CA ALA A 87 12.16 10.49 10.20
C ALA A 87 11.00 11.43 9.80
N GLY A 88 9.95 10.87 9.20
CA GLY A 88 8.90 11.66 8.55
C GLY A 88 7.74 10.79 8.05
N GLU A 89 7.22 11.12 6.87
CA GLU A 89 6.01 10.51 6.31
C GLU A 89 6.24 9.97 4.90
N VAL A 90 5.61 8.83 4.59
CA VAL A 90 5.41 8.34 3.22
C VAL A 90 3.91 8.40 2.92
N LYS A 91 3.53 9.17 1.88
CA LYS A 91 2.14 9.38 1.47
C LYS A 91 1.86 8.66 0.17
N VAL A 92 0.80 7.86 0.14
CA VAL A 92 0.43 7.05 -1.03
C VAL A 92 -1.05 7.21 -1.30
N THR A 93 -1.41 7.36 -2.57
CA THR A 93 -2.81 7.33 -3.01
C THR A 93 -2.99 6.11 -3.92
N PRO A 94 -3.49 4.98 -3.41
CA PRO A 94 -3.60 3.77 -4.21
C PRO A 94 -4.67 3.92 -5.28
N SER A 95 -4.42 3.36 -6.46
CA SER A 95 -5.39 3.30 -7.55
C SER A 95 -5.26 1.99 -8.31
N TYR A 96 -6.32 1.59 -8.97
CA TYR A 96 -6.34 0.44 -9.86
C TYR A 96 -7.17 0.74 -11.10
N THR A 97 -6.59 0.47 -12.27
CA THR A 97 -7.28 0.55 -13.55
C THR A 97 -7.45 -0.86 -14.10
N TYR A 98 -8.69 -1.25 -14.35
CA TYR A 98 -9.01 -2.47 -15.08
C TYR A 98 -8.79 -2.22 -16.59
N THR A 99 -7.95 -3.04 -17.23
CA THR A 99 -7.58 -2.90 -18.65
C THR A 99 -8.13 -4.02 -19.54
N GLY A 100 -9.19 -4.71 -19.11
CA GLY A 100 -9.89 -5.69 -19.96
C GLY A 100 -11.12 -5.08 -20.64
N ASP A 101 -11.48 -5.61 -21.81
CA ASP A 101 -12.74 -5.30 -22.53
C ASP A 101 -13.98 -5.79 -21.76
#